data_AF-A0A1N6FZ84-F1
#
_entry.id   AF-A0A1N6FZ84-F1
#
_cell.length_a   1.000
_cell.length_b   1.000
_cell.length_c   1.000
_cell.angle_alpha   90.00
_cell.angle_beta   90.00
_cell.angle_gamma   90.00
#
_symmetry.space_group_name_H-M   'P 1'
#
loop_
_entity.id
_entity.type
_entity.pdbx_description
1 polymer ?
#
loop_
_entity_poly.entity_id
_entity_poly.type
_entity_poly.pdbx_seq_one_letter_code
_entity_poly.pdbx_strand_id
1 'polypeptide(L)'
;MKFLKIIKQLSWIFLFSFLGEVISTLSASFIAIPGSVIGMVSLFFALHFKWIRIKQVDEVGTWLTDNIGIFFVPAGVGLMSNFGVLASTW
;
A
#
# COMPACT_ATOMS: atom_id res chain seq x y z
N MET A 1 6.81 10.25 22.95
CA MET A 1 5.47 9.62 22.76
C MET A 1 4.93 9.72 21.33
N LYS A 2 5.08 10.85 20.60
CA LYS A 2 4.63 10.99 19.19
C LYS A 2 5.27 9.97 18.22
N PHE A 3 6.59 9.76 18.31
CA PHE A 3 7.31 8.81 17.45
C PHE A 3 6.77 7.37 17.54
N LEU A 4 6.50 6.89 18.76
CA LEU A 4 5.93 5.55 18.98
C LEU A 4 4.52 5.42 18.39
N LYS A 5 3.74 6.51 18.38
CA LYS A 5 2.43 6.54 17.72
C LYS A 5 2.60 6.32 16.22
N ILE A 6 3.48 7.08 15.57
CA ILE A 6 3.77 6.97 14.13
C ILE A 6 4.20 5.55 13.78
N ILE A 7 5.15 4.98 14.53
CA ILE A 7 5.60 3.59 14.31
C ILE A 7 4.40 2.63 14.38
N LYS A 8 3.56 2.74 15.42
CA LYS A 8 2.39 1.86 15.57
C LYS A 8 1.42 1.98 14.39
N GLN A 9 1.16 3.18 13.90
CA GLN A 9 0.26 3.36 12.76
C GLN A 9 0.85 2.80 11.47
N LEU A 10 2.12 3.07 11.24
CA LEU A 10 2.87 2.54 10.11
C LEU A 10 2.93 1.00 10.14
N SER A 11 3.13 0.41 11.32
CA SER A 11 3.11 -1.05 11.51
C SER A 11 1.78 -1.67 11.13
N TRP A 12 0.64 -1.03 11.46
CA TRP A 12 -0.66 -1.53 11.01
C TRP A 12 -0.77 -1.52 9.49
N ILE A 13 -0.43 -0.41 8.84
CA ILE A 13 -0.49 -0.28 7.38
C ILE A 13 0.39 -1.34 6.70
N PHE A 14 1.64 -1.51 7.15
CA PHE A 14 2.54 -2.52 6.60
C PHE A 14 2.09 -3.95 6.90
N LEU A 15 1.53 -4.22 8.09
CA LEU A 15 1.02 -5.54 8.43
C LEU A 15 -0.09 -5.97 7.47
N PHE A 16 -1.07 -5.11 7.19
CA PHE A 16 -2.11 -5.45 6.21
C PHE A 16 -1.59 -5.52 4.78
N SER A 17 -0.64 -4.67 4.41
CA SER A 17 -0.01 -4.76 3.09
C SER A 17 0.74 -6.09 2.91
N PHE A 18 1.45 -6.55 3.95
CA PHE A 18 2.13 -7.83 3.96
C PHE A 18 1.15 -9.01 3.95
N LEU A 19 0.09 -8.97 4.76
CA LEU A 19 -0.97 -9.97 4.74
C LEU A 19 -1.64 -10.06 3.35
N GLY A 20 -1.90 -8.91 2.72
CA GLY A 20 -2.44 -8.84 1.37
C GLY A 20 -1.51 -9.48 0.34
N GLU A 21 -0.20 -9.27 0.46
CA GLU A 21 0.81 -9.90 -0.40
C GLU A 21 0.84 -11.42 -0.23
N VAL A 22 0.79 -11.91 1.01
CA VAL A 22 0.71 -13.35 1.31
C VAL A 22 -0.56 -13.95 0.71
N ILE A 23 -1.71 -13.28 0.86
CA ILE A 23 -2.97 -13.76 0.29
C ILE A 23 -2.91 -13.73 -1.25
N SER A 24 -2.35 -12.68 -1.85
CA SER A 24 -2.15 -12.57 -3.30
C SER A 24 -1.30 -13.71 -3.83
N THR A 25 -0.15 -14.00 -3.20
CA THR A 25 0.73 -15.09 -3.65
C THR A 25 0.07 -16.47 -3.50
N LEU A 26 -0.70 -16.70 -2.43
CA LEU A 26 -1.44 -17.96 -2.25
C LEU A 26 -2.61 -18.12 -3.23
N SER A 27 -3.27 -17.01 -3.59
CA SER A 27 -4.44 -16.99 -4.48
C SER A 27 -4.10 -16.72 -5.95
N ALA A 28 -2.82 -16.55 -6.28
CA ALA A 28 -2.33 -16.21 -7.61
C ALA A 28 -2.79 -17.20 -8.72
N SER A 29 -3.09 -18.45 -8.35
CA SER A 29 -3.61 -19.47 -9.28
C SER A 29 -5.06 -19.21 -9.73
N PHE A 30 -5.84 -18.45 -8.95
CA PHE A 30 -7.26 -18.20 -9.19
C PHE A 30 -7.57 -16.74 -9.53
N ILE A 31 -6.84 -15.80 -8.93
CA ILE A 31 -7.13 -14.37 -9.06
C ILE A 31 -5.83 -13.56 -9.16
N ALA A 32 -5.69 -12.73 -10.19
CA ALA A 32 -4.54 -11.86 -10.40
C ALA A 32 -4.82 -10.47 -9.82
N ILE A 33 -4.97 -10.37 -8.49
CA ILE A 33 -5.18 -9.10 -7.78
C ILE A 33 -3.89 -8.72 -7.06
N PRO A 34 -3.36 -7.50 -7.21
CA PRO A 34 -2.18 -7.06 -6.48
C PRO A 34 -2.36 -7.16 -4.96
N GLY A 35 -1.35 -7.66 -4.25
CA GLY A 35 -1.40 -7.84 -2.80
C GLY A 35 -1.69 -6.56 -2.03
N SER A 36 -1.23 -5.40 -2.52
CA SER A 36 -1.53 -4.09 -1.94
C SER A 36 -3.05 -3.79 -1.91
N VAL A 37 -3.78 -4.15 -2.96
CA VAL A 37 -5.24 -3.97 -3.04
C VAL A 37 -5.95 -4.88 -2.04
N ILE A 38 -5.54 -6.15 -1.97
CA ILE A 38 -6.08 -7.11 -0.99
C ILE A 38 -5.81 -6.62 0.45
N GLY A 39 -4.62 -6.07 0.71
CA GLY A 39 -4.25 -5.49 1.99
C GLY A 39 -5.14 -4.29 2.36
N MET A 40 -5.42 -3.38 1.42
CA MET A 40 -6.33 -2.25 1.65
C MET A 40 -7.74 -2.71 2.00
N VAL A 41 -8.29 -3.68 1.26
CA VAL A 41 -9.62 -4.26 1.53
C VAL A 41 -9.65 -4.95 2.90
N SER A 42 -8.57 -5.66 3.26
CA SER A 42 -8.46 -6.32 4.56
C SER A 42 -8.40 -5.32 5.72
N LEU A 43 -7.64 -4.24 5.57
CA LEU A 43 -7.60 -3.13 6.54
C LEU A 43 -8.98 -2.46 6.66
N PHE A 44 -9.69 -2.26 5.54
CA PHE A 44 -11.04 -1.74 5.55
C PHE A 44 -11.98 -2.60 6.39
N PHE A 45 -11.97 -3.93 6.21
CA PHE A 45 -12.77 -4.83 7.04
C PHE A 45 -12.37 -4.77 8.51
N ALA A 46 -11.07 -4.72 8.83
CA ALA A 46 -10.60 -4.59 10.22
C ALA A 46 -11.08 -3.28 10.88
N LEU A 47 -11.17 -2.19 10.12
CA LEU A 47 -11.74 -0.92 10.58
C LEU A 47 -13.27 -1.00 10.70
N HIS A 48 -13.94 -1.62 9.73
CA HIS A 48 -15.40 -1.80 9.70
C HIS A 48 -15.90 -2.61 10.90
N PHE A 49 -15.26 -3.74 11.19
CA PHE A 49 -15.56 -4.58 12.35
C PHE A 49 -15.01 -4.02 13.67
N LYS A 50 -14.39 -2.84 13.66
CA LYS A 50 -13.80 -2.16 14.82
C LYS A 50 -12.72 -2.98 15.53
N TRP A 51 -12.10 -3.95 14.87
CA TRP A 51 -10.88 -4.61 15.36
C TRP A 51 -9.74 -3.61 15.51
N ILE A 52 -9.75 -2.58 14.65
CA ILE A 52 -8.83 -1.45 14.69
C ILE A 52 -9.65 -0.17 14.71
N ARG A 53 -9.26 0.79 15.54
CA ARG A 53 -9.86 2.13 15.54
C ARG A 53 -9.18 2.99 14.50
N ILE A 54 -9.95 3.81 13.77
CA ILE A 54 -9.42 4.72 12.74
C ILE A 54 -8.22 5.56 13.23
N LYS A 55 -8.27 6.05 14.48
CA LYS A 55 -7.17 6.80 15.14
C LYS A 55 -5.82 6.06 15.19
N GLN A 56 -5.80 4.75 14.96
CA GLN A 56 -4.59 3.92 14.91
C GLN A 56 -3.93 3.87 13.54
N VAL A 57 -4.52 4.46 12.50
CA VAL A 57 -3.95 4.50 11.13
C VAL A 57 -4.12 5.86 10.44
N ASP A 58 -5.03 6.69 10.94
CA ASP A 58 -5.47 7.94 10.31
C ASP A 58 -4.35 8.96 10.01
N GLU A 59 -3.48 9.26 10.98
CA GLU A 59 -2.47 10.33 10.83
C GLU A 59 -1.41 9.97 9.79
N VAL A 60 -0.84 8.75 9.88
CA VAL A 60 0.15 8.27 8.93
C VAL A 60 -0.49 7.92 7.58
N GLY A 61 -1.69 7.33 7.57
CA GLY A 61 -2.41 7.02 6.34
C GLY A 61 -2.76 8.26 5.53
N THR A 62 -3.25 9.30 6.19
CA THR A 62 -3.53 10.60 5.56
C THR A 62 -2.25 11.23 5.03
N TRP A 63 -1.17 11.26 5.84
CA TRP A 63 0.10 11.81 5.39
C TRP A 63 0.68 11.07 4.16
N LEU A 64 0.61 9.73 4.13
CA LEU A 64 1.07 8.94 2.99
C LEU A 64 0.25 9.21 1.73
N THR A 65 -1.06 9.38 1.86
CA THR A 65 -1.97 9.63 0.74
C THR A 65 -1.85 11.06 0.22
N ASP A 66 -1.72 12.05 1.10
CA ASP A 66 -1.45 13.45 0.73
C ASP A 66 -0.12 13.62 -0.02
N ASN A 67 0.87 12.77 0.31
CA ASN A 67 2.20 12.80 -0.29
C ASN A 67 2.41 11.70 -1.35
N ILE A 68 1.33 11.12 -1.89
CA ILE A 68 1.42 9.95 -2.77
C ILE A 68 2.30 10.19 -4.01
N GLY A 69 2.32 11.43 -4.52
CA GLY A 69 3.11 11.82 -5.68
C GLY A 69 4.61 11.52 -5.51
N ILE A 70 5.16 11.66 -4.30
CA ILE A 70 6.57 11.38 -4.02
C ILE A 70 6.90 9.90 -4.26
N PHE A 71 5.97 8.98 -3.94
CA PHE A 71 6.16 7.54 -4.17
C PHE A 71 6.07 7.15 -5.65
N PHE A 72 5.46 7.99 -6.50
CA PHE A 72 5.40 7.76 -7.95
C PHE A 72 6.61 8.29 -8.72
N VAL A 73 7.39 9.22 -8.13
CA VAL A 73 8.59 9.78 -8.80
C VAL A 73 9.60 8.70 -9.22
N PRO A 74 10.00 7.72 -8.37
CA PRO A 74 10.94 6.68 -8.77
C PRO A 74 10.44 5.82 -9.93
N ALA A 75 9.15 5.48 -9.92
CA ALA A 75 8.52 4.73 -11.00
C ALA A 75 8.53 5.54 -12.32
N GLY A 76 8.21 6.83 -12.25
CA GLY A 76 8.25 7.73 -13.40
C GLY A 76 9.66 7.87 -14.00
N VAL A 77 10.68 8.08 -13.16
CA VAL A 77 12.08 8.17 -13.61
C VAL A 77 12.56 6.83 -14.20
N GLY A 78 12.16 5.70 -13.62
CA GLY A 78 12.45 4.37 -14.17
C GLY A 78 11.80 4.10 -15.53
N LEU A 79 10.65 4.71 -15.82
CA LEU A 79 10.05 4.68 -17.15
C LEU A 79 10.85 5.56 -18.13
N MET A 80 11.31 6.74 -17.69
CA MET A 80 12.13 7.63 -18.53
C MET A 80 13.47 7.01 -18.91
N SER A 81 14.08 6.15 -18.08
CA SER A 81 15.29 5.43 -18.49
C SER A 81 15.04 4.40 -19.59
N ASN A 82 13.80 3.92 -19.74
CA ASN A 82 13.37 2.95 -20.76
C ASN A 82 12.59 3.62 -21.90
N PHE A 83 12.62 4.96 -22.01
CA PHE A 83 11.77 5.72 -22.94
C PHE A 83 11.98 5.31 -24.41
N GLY A 84 13.19 4.91 -24.80
CA GLY A 84 13.47 4.40 -26.15
C GLY A 84 12.75 3.09 -26.48
N VAL A 85 12.65 2.17 -25.53
CA VAL A 85 11.92 0.89 -25.68
C VAL A 85 10.40 1.14 -25.68
N LEU A 86 9.95 2.07 -24.85
CA LEU A 86 8.55 2.49 -24.82
C LEU A 86 8.14 3.12 -26.16
N ALA A 87 8.97 4.02 -26.70
CA ALA A 87 8.69 4.71 -27.98
C ALA A 87 8.63 3.78 -29.19
N SER A 88 9.31 2.63 -29.16
CA SER A 88 9.25 1.64 -30.26
C SER A 88 8.09 0.65 -30.15
N THR A 89 7.43 0.59 -28.99
CA THR A 89 6.46 -0.47 -28.65
C THR A 89 5.04 0.06 -28.36
N TRP A 90 4.91 1.37 -28.13
CA TRP A 90 3.64 2.10 -28.07
C TRP A 90 3.11 2.42 -29.46
#